data_AF-A0A373MX21-F1
#
_entry.id   AF-A0A373MX21-F1
#
_cell.length_a   1.000
_cell.length_b   1.000
_cell.length_c   1.000
_cell.angle_alpha   90.00
_cell.angle_beta   90.00
_cell.angle_gamma   90.00
#
_symmetry.space_group_name_H-M   'P 1'
#
loop_
_entity.id
_entity.type
_entity.pdbx_description
1 polymer ?
#
loop_
_entity_poly.entity_id
_entity_poly.type
_entity_poly.pdbx_seq_one_letter_code
_entity_poly.pdbx_strand_id
1 'polypeptide(L)'
;MPYYQYFKRQNITPFIDLNSKAGRPPVYKNDFTIDKDGVPVCPAGHRMRRDGIEAAKGRMKFKCPKISHAGGCISCTCDNPCSNAKYGRTVHLVLNDNPRLFNNPPRSSKEWKQEYNARTSVERSNKREKLDFRLEDGRHRSTKMWYCRLYHILMLQHLDAWDLPSESPLRKLILDVA
;
A
#
# COMPACT_ATOMS: atom_id res chain seq x y z
N MET A 1 2.47 -10.06 19.45
CA MET A 1 3.07 -9.07 18.52
C MET A 1 2.17 -8.94 17.30
N PRO A 2 1.75 -7.72 16.90
CA PRO A 2 1.01 -7.53 15.66
C PRO A 2 1.76 -8.05 14.43
N TYR A 3 1.05 -8.69 13.48
CA TYR A 3 1.66 -9.32 12.29
C TYR A 3 2.57 -8.38 11.48
N TYR A 4 2.21 -7.10 11.35
CA TYR A 4 3.05 -6.15 10.62
C TYR A 4 4.40 -5.86 11.29
N GLN A 5 4.50 -6.00 12.61
CA GLN A 5 5.79 -5.87 13.32
C GLN A 5 6.67 -7.09 13.07
N TYR A 6 6.08 -8.28 12.98
CA TYR A 6 6.78 -9.49 12.56
C TYR A 6 7.35 -9.32 11.15
N PHE A 7 6.53 -8.89 10.19
CA PHE A 7 6.97 -8.68 8.81
C PHE A 7 8.12 -7.68 8.72
N LYS A 8 8.04 -6.54 9.43
CA LYS A 8 9.15 -5.58 9.50
C LYS A 8 10.46 -6.22 10.02
N ARG A 9 10.39 -7.08 11.04
CA ARG A 9 11.58 -7.80 11.57
C ARG A 9 12.16 -8.80 10.57
N GLN A 10 11.31 -9.37 9.72
CA GLN A 10 11.71 -10.28 8.64
C GLN A 10 12.10 -9.56 7.35
N ASN A 11 12.29 -8.23 7.38
CA ASN A 11 12.55 -7.40 6.20
C ASN A 11 11.47 -7.50 5.10
N ILE A 12 10.23 -7.83 5.48
CA ILE A 12 9.08 -7.86 4.60
C ILE A 12 8.33 -6.53 4.75
N THR A 13 8.09 -5.84 3.63
CA THR A 13 7.35 -4.58 3.61
C THR A 13 5.85 -4.85 3.75
N PRO A 14 5.19 -4.41 4.85
CA PRO A 14 3.77 -4.70 5.04
C PRO A 14 2.88 -3.70 4.27
N PHE A 15 1.98 -4.22 3.44
CA PHE A 15 0.94 -3.44 2.76
C PHE A 15 -0.38 -3.49 3.54
N ILE A 16 -0.55 -2.56 4.47
CA ILE A 16 -1.69 -2.55 5.39
C ILE A 16 -2.76 -1.60 4.87
N ASP A 17 -3.99 -2.06 4.67
CA ASP A 17 -5.09 -1.18 4.25
C ASP A 17 -5.53 -0.23 5.35
N LEU A 18 -6.16 0.91 5.05
CA LEU A 18 -6.78 1.77 6.07
C LEU A 18 -8.14 1.22 6.48
N ASN A 19 -8.48 1.32 7.76
CA ASN A 19 -9.83 0.99 8.20
C ASN A 19 -10.74 2.19 7.90
N SER A 20 -11.50 2.13 6.81
CA SER A 20 -12.43 3.21 6.42
C SER A 20 -13.48 3.51 7.49
N LYS A 21 -13.78 2.54 8.37
CA LYS A 21 -14.74 2.69 9.48
C LYS A 21 -14.15 3.35 10.72
N ALA A 22 -12.83 3.57 10.78
CA ALA A 22 -12.15 4.10 11.97
C ALA A 22 -12.19 5.64 12.08
N GLY A 23 -12.91 6.33 11.20
CA GLY A 23 -13.06 7.80 11.26
C GLY A 23 -11.88 8.56 10.65
N ARG A 24 -11.77 9.87 11.00
CA ARG A 24 -10.68 10.73 10.53
C ARG A 24 -9.32 10.23 11.04
N PRO A 25 -8.24 10.40 10.25
CA PRO A 25 -6.89 10.15 10.74
C PRO A 25 -6.66 10.91 12.06
N PRO A 26 -5.94 10.32 13.03
CA PRO A 26 -5.64 11.00 14.29
C PRO A 26 -4.92 12.32 14.00
N VAL A 27 -5.22 13.35 14.80
CA VAL A 27 -4.46 14.61 14.77
C VAL A 27 -3.01 14.27 15.09
N TYR A 28 -2.11 14.47 14.13
CA TYR A 28 -0.70 14.13 14.24
C TYR A 28 0.12 15.40 14.20
N LYS A 29 0.52 15.84 15.40
CA LYS A 29 1.15 17.16 15.65
C LYS A 29 0.20 18.31 15.24
N ASN A 30 0.18 19.39 16.00
CA ASN A 30 -0.75 20.51 15.75
C ASN A 30 -0.34 21.41 14.56
N ASP A 31 0.69 20.99 13.84
CA ASP A 31 1.46 21.78 12.89
C ASP A 31 1.01 21.59 11.43
N PHE A 32 0.21 20.57 11.16
CA PHE A 32 -0.33 20.23 9.84
C PHE A 32 -1.46 19.21 10.01
N THR A 33 -2.20 18.95 8.94
CA THR A 33 -3.23 17.91 8.94
C THR A 33 -2.79 16.73 8.09
N ILE A 34 -3.32 15.53 8.36
CA ILE A 34 -3.06 14.35 7.53
C ILE A 34 -4.31 14.06 6.71
N ASP A 35 -4.13 13.95 5.40
CA ASP A 35 -5.16 13.54 4.46
C ASP A 35 -5.54 12.06 4.64
N LYS A 36 -6.63 11.62 4.01
CA LYS A 36 -7.14 10.25 4.11
C LYS A 36 -6.10 9.20 3.73
N ASP A 37 -5.18 9.51 2.82
CA ASP A 37 -4.14 8.59 2.35
C ASP A 37 -2.86 8.59 3.22
N GLY A 38 -2.79 9.38 4.30
CA GLY A 38 -1.58 9.52 5.11
C GLY A 38 -0.61 10.63 4.64
N VAL A 39 -0.98 11.38 3.59
CA VAL A 39 -0.16 12.49 3.07
C VAL A 39 -0.42 13.76 3.88
N PRO A 40 0.62 14.49 4.33
CA PRO A 40 0.42 15.72 5.09
C PRO A 40 -0.08 16.85 4.19
N VAL A 41 -0.93 17.70 4.77
CA VAL A 41 -1.51 18.91 4.17
C VAL A 41 -1.09 20.09 5.04
N CYS A 42 -0.51 21.12 4.41
CA CYS A 42 -0.04 22.29 5.15
C CYS A 42 -1.21 23.13 5.68
N PRO A 43 -0.97 24.06 6.64
CA PRO A 43 -2.01 24.95 7.15
C PRO A 43 -2.71 25.80 6.07
N ALA A 44 -2.03 26.08 4.95
CA ALA A 44 -2.61 26.76 3.79
C ALA A 44 -3.46 25.83 2.89
N GLY A 45 -3.72 24.59 3.30
CA GLY A 45 -4.58 23.63 2.59
C GLY A 45 -3.92 22.91 1.41
N HIS A 46 -2.61 23.10 1.17
CA HIS A 46 -1.92 22.44 0.06
C HIS A 46 -1.40 21.05 0.46
N ARG A 47 -1.73 20.04 -0.34
CA ARG A 47 -1.22 18.67 -0.21
C ARG A 47 0.28 18.63 -0.49
N MET A 48 1.08 18.14 0.45
CA MET A 48 2.54 18.20 0.35
C MET A 48 3.11 17.17 -0.63
N ARG A 49 4.21 17.53 -1.29
CA ARG A 49 4.95 16.66 -2.22
C ARG A 49 5.96 15.82 -1.46
N ARG A 50 6.08 14.53 -1.78
CA ARG A 50 7.14 13.67 -1.25
C ARG A 50 8.51 14.09 -1.79
N ASP A 51 9.47 14.28 -0.89
CA ASP A 51 10.86 14.59 -1.24
C ASP A 51 11.74 13.35 -1.22
N GLY A 52 11.55 12.46 -0.24
CA GLY A 52 12.38 11.28 -0.08
C GLY A 52 12.22 10.61 1.27
N ILE A 53 13.06 9.61 1.54
CA ILE A 53 13.10 8.86 2.79
C ILE A 53 14.48 8.97 3.38
N GLU A 54 14.53 9.29 4.66
CA GLU A 54 15.72 9.21 5.49
C GLU A 54 15.73 7.83 6.16
N ALA A 55 16.28 6.83 5.46
CA ALA A 55 16.22 5.42 5.88
C ALA A 55 16.83 5.20 7.27
N ALA A 56 17.96 5.85 7.56
CA ALA A 56 18.65 5.77 8.85
C ALA A 56 17.78 6.18 10.05
N LYS A 57 16.85 7.13 9.85
CA LYS A 57 15.93 7.59 10.91
C LYS A 57 14.52 7.03 10.76
N GLY A 58 14.24 6.25 9.72
CA GLY A 58 12.90 5.76 9.39
C GLY A 58 11.88 6.89 9.16
N ARG A 59 12.31 8.01 8.55
CA ARG A 59 11.48 9.19 8.35
C ARG A 59 11.18 9.42 6.88
N MET A 60 9.93 9.70 6.55
CA MET A 60 9.54 10.20 5.23
C MET A 60 9.48 11.72 5.25
N LYS A 61 10.11 12.34 4.26
CA LYS A 61 10.20 13.79 4.13
C LYS A 61 9.23 14.28 3.06
N PHE A 62 8.43 15.27 3.46
CA PHE A 62 7.49 15.97 2.60
C PHE A 62 7.85 17.45 2.55
N LYS A 63 7.73 18.05 1.37
CA LYS A 63 8.01 19.46 1.10
C LYS A 63 6.78 20.14 0.49
N CYS A 64 6.78 21.46 0.53
CA CYS A 64 5.75 22.27 -0.11
C CYS A 64 5.63 21.90 -1.60
N PRO A 65 4.41 21.77 -2.17
CA PRO A 65 4.26 21.47 -3.59
C PRO A 65 4.60 22.68 -4.49
N LYS A 66 4.44 23.90 -3.98
CA LYS A 66 4.72 25.17 -4.69
C LYS A 66 6.19 25.59 -4.59
N ILE A 67 7.12 24.64 -4.67
CA ILE A 67 8.56 24.96 -4.71
C ILE A 67 8.98 25.10 -6.16
N SER A 68 9.59 26.24 -6.48
CA SER A 68 10.21 26.50 -7.77
C SER A 68 11.73 26.39 -7.66
N HIS A 69 12.33 25.93 -8.75
CA HIS A 69 13.78 25.91 -8.98
C HIS A 69 14.19 26.86 -10.12
N ALA A 70 13.29 27.74 -10.55
CA ALA A 70 13.54 28.66 -11.65
C ALA A 70 14.74 29.57 -11.35
N GLY A 71 15.63 29.73 -12.34
CA GLY A 71 16.83 30.57 -12.21
C GLY A 71 17.91 30.02 -11.28
N GLY A 72 17.90 28.71 -10.95
CA GLY A 72 18.91 28.08 -10.08
C GLY A 72 18.74 28.39 -8.60
N CYS A 73 17.72 29.16 -8.21
CA CYS A 73 17.40 29.46 -6.82
C CYS A 73 16.14 28.71 -6.39
N ILE A 74 16.14 28.18 -5.17
CA ILE A 74 14.99 27.49 -4.59
C ILE A 74 14.11 28.52 -3.88
N SER A 75 12.87 28.69 -4.34
CA SER A 75 11.90 29.58 -3.71
C SER A 75 10.50 28.96 -3.62
N CYS A 76 9.77 29.34 -2.58
CA CYS A 76 8.38 28.96 -2.38
C CYS A 76 7.48 30.01 -3.05
N THR A 77 6.62 29.58 -3.98
CA THR A 77 5.70 30.45 -4.75
C THR A 77 4.30 30.49 -4.15
N CYS A 78 4.15 30.21 -2.85
CA CYS A 78 2.86 30.37 -2.17
C CYS A 78 2.52 31.86 -2.00
N ASP A 79 1.30 32.25 -2.38
CA ASP A 79 0.79 33.62 -2.23
C ASP A 79 0.77 34.05 -0.75
N ASN A 80 0.33 33.15 0.14
CA ASN A 80 0.45 33.30 1.58
C ASN A 80 1.27 32.14 2.16
N PRO A 81 2.60 32.29 2.32
CA PRO A 81 3.47 31.18 2.71
C PRO A 81 3.24 30.77 4.17
N CYS A 82 2.96 29.48 4.39
CA CYS A 82 2.79 28.89 5.73
C CYS A 82 4.11 28.64 6.49
N SER A 83 5.24 29.11 5.98
CA SER A 83 6.58 28.97 6.55
C SER A 83 7.53 30.02 5.97
N ASN A 84 8.45 30.53 6.78
CA ASN A 84 9.48 31.50 6.37
C ASN A 84 10.66 30.86 5.62
N ALA A 85 10.70 29.54 5.49
CA ALA A 85 11.79 28.84 4.81
C ALA A 85 11.72 29.02 3.29
N LYS A 86 12.88 29.23 2.64
CA LYS A 86 13.01 29.37 1.18
C LYS A 86 12.43 28.17 0.40
N TYR A 87 12.60 26.97 0.94
CA TYR A 87 12.06 25.72 0.40
C TYR A 87 10.63 25.40 0.88
N GLY A 88 9.93 26.39 1.45
CA GLY A 88 8.60 26.22 2.03
C GLY A 88 8.60 25.28 3.25
N ARG A 89 7.40 24.92 3.71
CA ARG A 89 7.23 24.02 4.86
C ARG A 89 7.76 22.62 4.53
N THR A 90 8.51 22.04 5.45
CA THR A 90 8.97 20.64 5.39
C THR A 90 8.39 19.88 6.56
N VAL A 91 7.86 18.68 6.29
CA VAL A 91 7.28 17.79 7.31
C VAL A 91 8.00 16.45 7.27
N HIS A 92 8.32 15.94 8.45
CA HIS A 92 8.91 14.62 8.64
C HIS A 92 7.89 13.72 9.34
N LEU A 93 7.47 12.66 8.64
CA LEU A 93 6.60 11.61 9.19
C LEU A 93 7.47 10.42 9.59
N VAL A 94 7.34 9.95 10.83
CA VAL A 94 8.09 8.80 11.34
C VAL A 94 7.31 7.52 11.01
N LEU A 95 7.91 6.60 10.27
CA LEU A 95 7.26 5.36 9.80
C LEU A 95 6.84 4.41 10.94
N ASN A 96 7.40 4.60 12.13
CA ASN A 96 7.10 3.78 13.32
C ASN A 96 5.95 4.32 14.16
N ASP A 97 5.61 5.61 14.07
CA ASP A 97 4.55 6.21 14.89
C ASP A 97 3.18 5.61 14.53
N ASN A 98 2.90 5.50 13.24
CA ASN A 98 1.70 4.86 12.74
C ASN A 98 2.03 4.09 11.45
N PRO A 99 2.46 2.82 11.54
CA PRO A 99 2.85 2.02 10.38
C PRO A 99 1.74 1.79 9.34
N ARG A 100 0.48 2.02 9.71
CA ARG A 100 -0.68 1.85 8.84
C ARG A 100 -0.96 3.11 8.01
N LEU A 101 -0.73 4.27 8.62
CA LEU A 101 -0.93 5.59 7.99
C LEU A 101 0.34 6.08 7.29
N PHE A 102 1.50 5.82 7.89
CA PHE A 102 2.82 6.20 7.37
C PHE A 102 3.51 4.96 6.82
N ASN A 103 3.41 4.81 5.50
CA ASN A 103 3.92 3.66 4.77
C ASN A 103 5.06 4.04 3.82
N ASN A 104 5.92 3.06 3.54
CA ASN A 104 6.92 3.12 2.48
C ASN A 104 6.78 1.86 1.62
N PRO A 105 6.50 1.96 0.31
CA PRO A 105 6.21 3.18 -0.45
C PRO A 105 4.91 3.87 0.03
N PRO A 106 4.73 5.19 -0.20
CA PRO A 106 3.55 5.91 0.28
C PRO A 106 2.30 5.45 -0.47
N ARG A 107 1.13 5.49 0.16
CA ARG A 107 -0.14 4.99 -0.44
C ARG A 107 -0.51 5.67 -1.76
N SER A 108 -0.18 6.95 -1.89
CA SER A 108 -0.43 7.73 -3.11
C SER A 108 0.47 7.35 -4.28
N SER A 109 1.54 6.56 -4.06
CA SER A 109 2.46 6.14 -5.13
C SER A 109 1.85 5.09 -6.06
N LYS A 110 2.36 5.05 -7.30
CA LYS A 110 2.03 3.99 -8.26
C LYS A 110 2.49 2.62 -7.78
N GLU A 111 3.70 2.55 -7.19
CA GLU A 111 4.28 1.35 -6.60
C GLU A 111 3.34 0.72 -5.57
N TRP A 112 2.83 1.53 -4.62
CA TRP A 112 1.89 1.02 -3.62
C TRP A 112 0.61 0.48 -4.24
N LYS A 113 0.04 1.21 -5.20
CA LYS A 113 -1.20 0.78 -5.88
C LYS A 113 -0.98 -0.51 -6.65
N GLN A 114 0.14 -0.66 -7.34
CA GLN A 114 0.48 -1.85 -8.11
C GLN A 114 0.57 -3.09 -7.23
N GLU A 115 1.38 -3.02 -6.16
CA GLU A 115 1.54 -4.13 -5.22
C GLU A 115 0.22 -4.43 -4.49
N TYR A 116 -0.49 -3.40 -4.05
CA TYR A 116 -1.75 -3.59 -3.34
C TYR A 116 -2.85 -4.20 -4.22
N ASN A 117 -2.87 -3.89 -5.52
CA ASN A 117 -3.80 -4.50 -6.47
C ASN A 117 -3.56 -6.01 -6.63
N ALA A 118 -2.31 -6.47 -6.47
CA ALA A 118 -1.97 -7.89 -6.53
C ALA A 118 -2.67 -8.71 -5.42
N ARG A 119 -3.09 -8.09 -4.30
CA ARG A 119 -3.89 -8.77 -3.24
C ARG A 119 -5.09 -9.53 -3.79
N THR A 120 -5.72 -9.02 -4.85
CA THR A 120 -6.88 -9.69 -5.46
C THR A 120 -6.57 -11.11 -5.95
N SER A 121 -5.32 -11.42 -6.29
CA SER A 121 -4.91 -12.78 -6.64
C SER A 121 -5.04 -13.74 -5.46
N VAL A 122 -4.65 -13.30 -4.26
CA VAL A 122 -4.78 -14.07 -3.02
C VAL A 122 -6.23 -14.33 -2.68
N GLU A 123 -7.11 -13.33 -2.80
CA GLU A 123 -8.55 -13.52 -2.55
C GLU A 123 -9.18 -14.50 -3.55
N ARG A 124 -8.74 -14.47 -4.81
CA ARG A 124 -9.14 -15.47 -5.81
C ARG A 124 -8.64 -16.87 -5.44
N SER A 125 -7.38 -17.00 -5.00
CA SER A 125 -6.83 -18.27 -4.49
C SER A 125 -7.68 -18.81 -3.34
N ASN A 126 -7.91 -18.00 -2.31
CA ASN A 126 -8.73 -18.37 -1.16
C ASN A 126 -10.14 -18.83 -1.57
N LYS A 127 -10.75 -18.15 -2.54
CA LYS A 127 -12.05 -18.53 -3.10
C LYS A 127 -11.98 -19.90 -3.79
N ARG A 128 -10.94 -20.18 -4.58
CA ARG A 128 -10.74 -21.49 -5.23
C ARG A 128 -10.57 -22.58 -4.18
N GLU A 129 -9.69 -22.37 -3.21
CA GLU A 129 -9.43 -23.32 -2.13
C GLU A 129 -10.70 -23.65 -1.33
N LYS A 130 -11.42 -22.62 -0.88
CA LYS A 130 -12.59 -22.80 -0.03
C LYS A 130 -13.83 -23.28 -0.77
N LEU A 131 -14.17 -22.68 -1.91
CA LEU A 131 -15.42 -22.94 -2.60
C LEU A 131 -15.27 -23.98 -3.72
N ASP A 132 -14.30 -23.79 -4.62
CA ASP A 132 -14.19 -24.63 -5.82
C ASP A 132 -13.66 -26.03 -5.46
N PHE A 133 -12.62 -26.08 -4.64
CA PHE A 133 -12.05 -27.33 -4.11
C PHE A 133 -12.70 -27.80 -2.82
N ARG A 134 -13.69 -27.04 -2.31
CA ARG A 134 -14.52 -27.41 -1.15
C ARG A 134 -13.64 -27.84 0.03
N LEU A 135 -12.67 -27.00 0.40
CA LEU A 135 -11.77 -27.29 1.51
C LEU A 135 -12.56 -27.75 2.74
N GLU A 136 -13.62 -27.01 3.10
CA GLU A 136 -14.39 -27.20 4.33
C GLU A 136 -15.26 -28.48 4.35
N ASP A 137 -15.58 -29.07 3.19
CA ASP A 137 -16.37 -30.30 3.09
C ASP A 137 -15.63 -31.55 3.60
N GLY A 138 -14.30 -31.47 3.76
CA GLY A 138 -13.51 -32.57 4.30
C GLY A 138 -13.89 -32.97 5.74
N ARG A 139 -14.46 -32.03 6.52
CA ARG A 139 -14.93 -32.22 7.92
C ARG A 139 -13.95 -33.03 8.79
N HIS A 140 -12.65 -32.85 8.57
CA HIS A 140 -11.63 -33.63 9.25
C HIS A 140 -11.52 -33.21 10.73
N ARG A 141 -11.35 -34.18 11.64
CA ARG A 141 -11.12 -33.91 13.07
C ARG A 141 -9.65 -33.58 13.38
N SER A 142 -8.73 -34.06 12.55
CA SER A 142 -7.28 -33.91 12.75
C SER A 142 -6.74 -32.74 11.94
N THR A 143 -5.95 -31.89 12.58
CA THR A 143 -5.23 -30.79 11.91
C THR A 143 -4.28 -31.31 10.83
N LYS A 144 -3.65 -32.48 11.02
CA LYS A 144 -2.78 -33.09 10.00
C LYS A 144 -3.54 -33.39 8.71
N MET A 145 -4.77 -33.91 8.82
CA MET A 145 -5.61 -34.19 7.66
C MET A 145 -6.04 -32.91 6.93
N TRP A 146 -6.31 -31.83 7.68
CA TRP A 146 -6.53 -30.50 7.08
C TRP A 146 -5.32 -30.01 6.29
N TYR A 147 -4.11 -30.16 6.86
CA TYR A 147 -2.88 -29.82 6.15
C TYR A 147 -2.73 -30.66 4.87
N CYS A 148 -2.88 -31.98 4.94
CA CYS A 148 -2.79 -32.85 3.76
C CYS A 148 -3.79 -32.44 2.68
N ARG A 149 -5.05 -32.14 3.05
CA ARG A 149 -6.07 -31.68 2.10
C ARG A 149 -5.70 -30.34 1.48
N LEU A 150 -5.29 -29.37 2.29
CA LEU A 150 -4.88 -28.06 1.81
C LEU A 150 -3.70 -28.14 0.83
N TYR A 151 -2.68 -28.94 1.12
CA TYR A 151 -1.54 -29.15 0.21
C TYR A 151 -1.97 -29.73 -1.13
N HIS A 152 -2.84 -30.75 -1.15
CA HIS A 152 -3.36 -31.30 -2.41
C HIS A 152 -4.15 -30.25 -3.20
N ILE A 153 -4.98 -29.45 -2.52
CA ILE A 153 -5.74 -28.36 -3.16
C ILE A 153 -4.79 -27.33 -3.79
N LEU A 154 -3.74 -26.92 -3.07
CA LEU A 154 -2.75 -25.97 -3.58
C LEU A 154 -2.01 -26.54 -4.80
N MET A 155 -1.66 -27.83 -4.79
CA MET A 155 -1.05 -28.50 -5.94
C MET A 155 -1.98 -28.52 -7.15
N LEU A 156 -3.25 -28.90 -6.97
CA LEU A 156 -4.25 -28.88 -8.04
C LEU A 156 -4.48 -27.47 -8.59
N GLN A 157 -4.54 -26.46 -7.71
CA GLN A 157 -4.69 -25.08 -8.14
C GLN A 157 -3.49 -24.60 -8.97
N HIS A 158 -2.27 -25.04 -8.63
CA HIS A 158 -1.07 -24.78 -9.42
C HIS A 158 -1.10 -25.47 -10.79
N LEU A 159 -1.53 -26.72 -10.85
CA LEU A 159 -1.70 -27.46 -12.11
C LEU A 159 -2.71 -26.77 -13.01
N ASP A 160 -3.88 -26.40 -12.48
CA ASP A 160 -4.88 -25.65 -13.23
C ASP A 160 -4.34 -24.32 -13.74
N ALA A 161 -3.50 -23.64 -12.94
CA ALA A 161 -2.86 -22.39 -13.36
C ALA A 161 -1.84 -22.57 -14.49
N TRP A 162 -1.19 -23.74 -14.57
CA TRP A 162 -0.29 -24.10 -15.66
C TRP A 162 -1.02 -24.50 -16.94
N ASP A 163 -2.15 -25.19 -16.83
CA ASP A 163 -2.97 -25.58 -17.98
C ASP A 163 -3.82 -24.43 -18.55
N LEU A 164 -3.93 -23.31 -17.83
CA LEU A 164 -4.61 -22.12 -18.32
C LEU A 164 -3.82 -21.47 -19.47
N PRO A 165 -4.45 -21.20 -20.63
CA PRO A 165 -3.79 -20.48 -21.71
C PRO A 165 -3.35 -19.09 -21.23
N SER A 166 -2.16 -18.66 -21.66
CA SER A 166 -1.53 -17.38 -21.26
C SER A 166 -2.36 -16.15 -21.65
N GLU A 167 -3.31 -16.30 -22.58
CA GLU A 167 -4.27 -15.29 -22.97
C GLU A 167 -5.69 -15.73 -22.66
N SER A 168 -6.54 -14.80 -22.20
CA SER A 168 -7.95 -15.11 -22.00
C SER A 168 -8.59 -15.43 -23.36
N PRO A 169 -9.45 -16.47 -23.46
CA PRO A 169 -10.16 -16.79 -24.70
C PRO A 169 -10.90 -15.58 -25.28
N LEU A 170 -11.45 -14.74 -24.39
CA LEU A 170 -12.11 -13.48 -24.72
C LEU A 170 -11.18 -12.45 -25.36
N ARG A 171 -9.95 -12.30 -24.86
CA ARG A 171 -8.95 -11.38 -25.44
C ARG A 171 -8.50 -11.86 -26.81
N LYS A 172 -8.35 -13.19 -26.98
CA LYS A 172 -8.02 -13.82 -28.26
C LYS A 172 -9.13 -13.58 -29.29
N LEU A 173 -10.38 -13.83 -28.90
CA LEU A 173 -11.57 -13.54 -29.70
C LEU A 173 -11.71 -12.06 -30.10
N ILE A 174 -11.39 -11.13 -29.20
CA ILE A 174 -11.44 -9.68 -29.51
C ILE A 174 -10.33 -9.29 -30.48
N LEU A 175 -9.14 -9.88 -30.37
CA LEU A 175 -8.01 -9.62 -31.27
C LEU A 175 -8.20 -10.27 -32.65
N ASP A 176 -8.87 -11.42 -32.72
CA ASP A 176 -9.16 -12.11 -33.99
C ASP A 176 -10.29 -11.44 -34.80
N VAL A 177 -11.08 -10.55 -34.18
CA VAL A 177 -12.19 -9.82 -34.81
C VAL A 177 -11.81 -8.39 -35.22
N ALA A 178 -10.65 -7.89 -34.78
CA ALA A 178 -10.12 -6.55 -35.10
C ALA A 178 -9.15 -6.59 -36.28
#